data_AF-A0A9D3YVD2-F1
#
_entry.id   AF-A0A9D3YVD2-F1
#
_cell.length_a   1.000
_cell.length_b   1.000
_cell.length_c   1.000
_cell.angle_alpha   90.00
_cell.angle_beta   90.00
_cell.angle_gamma   90.00
#
_symmetry.space_group_name_H-M   'P 1'
#
loop_
_entity.id
_entity.type
_entity.pdbx_description
1 polymer ?
#
loop_
_entity_poly.entity_id
_entity_poly.type
_entity_poly.pdbx_seq_one_letter_code
_entity_poly.pdbx_strand_id
1 'polypeptide(L)' 'MNIDQIQPSKCLKLYAFLQKRMNAVPALCEETTDYHSALDHIYTTEISYNTGVLEAYWSDHKMTWISLFL' A
#
# COMPACT_ATOMS: atom_id res chain seq x y z
N MET A 1 21.29 -8.99 20.97
CA MET A 1 20.46 -7.80 20.67
C MET A 1 19.04 -8.15 21.11
N ASN A 2 18.46 -7.41 22.06
CA ASN A 2 17.10 -7.68 22.55
C ASN A 2 16.09 -7.14 21.52
N ILE A 3 15.29 -8.04 20.93
CA ILE A 3 14.31 -7.72 19.88
C ILE A 3 13.24 -6.75 20.41
N ASP A 4 12.97 -6.76 21.72
CA ASP A 4 11.94 -5.95 22.37
C ASP A 4 12.21 -4.44 22.36
N GLN A 5 13.43 -4.03 22.01
CA GLN A 5 13.83 -2.61 21.94
C GLN A 5 13.73 -2.01 20.52
N ILE A 6 13.40 -2.84 19.52
CA ILE A 6 13.30 -2.37 18.14
C ILE A 6 11.96 -1.64 17.98
N GLN A 7 12.04 -0.31 17.93
CA GLN A 7 10.87 0.52 17.62
C GLN A 7 10.35 0.18 16.23
N PRO A 8 9.03 -0.04 16.07
CA PRO A 8 8.48 -0.33 14.76
C PRO A 8 8.67 0.86 13.83
N SER A 9 8.94 0.58 12.56
CA SER A 9 9.13 1.60 11.53
C SER A 9 7.88 2.48 11.42
N LYS A 10 8.05 3.70 10.90
CA LYS A 10 6.92 4.63 10.66
C LYS A 10 5.85 3.96 9.78
N CYS A 11 6.25 3.20 8.76
CA CYS A 11 5.34 2.48 7.89
C CYS A 11 4.54 1.40 8.63
N LEU A 12 5.17 0.64 9.53
CA LEU A 12 4.46 -0.37 10.32
C LEU A 12 3.47 0.27 11.29
N LYS A 13 3.81 1.43 11.86
CA LYS A 13 2.91 2.22 12.71
C LYS A 13 1.71 2.75 11.92
N LEU A 14 1.93 3.26 10.70
CA LEU A 14 0.87 3.72 9.80
C LEU A 14 -0.08 2.57 9.42
N TYR A 15 0.47 1.42 9.02
CA TYR A 15 -0.30 0.23 8.68
C TYR A 15 -1.20 -0.22 9.85
N ALA A 16 -0.62 -0.31 11.05
CA ALA A 16 -1.37 -0.67 12.26
C ALA A 16 -2.47 0.35 12.58
N PHE A 17 -2.24 1.64 12.32
CA PHE A 17 -3.27 2.67 12.49
C PHE A 17 -4.42 2.49 11.48
N LEU A 18 -4.11 2.34 10.19
CA LEU A 18 -5.11 2.21 9.12
C LEU A 18 -6.00 0.98 9.34
N GLN A 19 -5.40 -0.17 9.68
CA GLN A 19 -6.17 -1.37 9.99
C GLN A 19 -7.01 -1.24 11.27
N LYS A 20 -6.41 -0.82 12.39
CA LYS A 20 -7.10 -0.86 13.69
C LYS A 20 -8.11 0.28 13.88
N ARG A 21 -7.87 1.44 13.28
CA ARG A 21 -8.70 2.63 13.50
C ARG A 21 -9.67 2.91 12.38
N MET A 22 -9.31 2.58 11.14
CA MET A 22 -10.17 2.86 9.98
C MET A 22 -10.80 1.60 9.39
N ASN A 23 -10.46 0.41 9.90
CA ASN A 23 -10.86 -0.87 9.31
C ASN A 23 -10.49 -0.97 7.82
N ALA A 24 -9.45 -0.24 7.41
CA ALA A 24 -8.99 -0.19 6.03
C ALA A 24 -7.97 -1.30 5.80
N VAL A 25 -8.11 -2.00 4.68
CA VAL A 25 -7.20 -3.07 4.25
C VAL A 25 -6.38 -2.59 3.05
N PRO A 26 -5.14 -3.10 2.88
CA PRO A 26 -4.35 -2.80 1.69
C PRO A 26 -5.07 -3.36 0.45
N ALA A 27 -5.32 -2.49 -0.53
CA ALA A 27 -5.98 -2.82 -1.79
C ALA A 27 -5.00 -3.14 -2.92
N LEU A 28 -3.77 -2.65 -2.81
CA LEU A 28 -2.69 -2.84 -3.79
C LEU A 28 -1.43 -3.33 -3.06
N CYS A 29 -0.84 -4.43 -3.56
CA CYS A 29 0.37 -5.05 -3.00
C CYS A 29 1.44 -5.33 -4.07
N GLU A 30 1.29 -4.76 -5.27
CA GLU A 30 2.17 -4.97 -6.42
C GLU A 30 3.38 -4.02 -6.42
N GLU A 31 4.38 -4.32 -7.24
CA GLU A 31 5.53 -3.43 -7.46
C GLU A 31 5.07 -2.16 -8.18
N THR A 32 5.35 -1.00 -7.59
CA THR A 32 4.89 0.31 -8.09
C THR A 32 6.01 1.15 -8.66
N THR A 33 7.20 0.56 -8.82
CA THR A 33 8.38 1.26 -9.32
C THR A 33 9.18 0.38 -10.28
N ASP A 34 9.97 1.00 -11.14
CA ASP A 34 10.89 0.30 -12.05
C ASP A 34 12.04 -0.40 -11.32
N TYR A 35 12.25 -0.06 -10.04
CA TYR A 35 13.21 -0.71 -9.15
C TYR A 35 12.63 -1.93 -8.42
N HIS A 36 11.51 -2.48 -8.88
CA HIS A 36 10.85 -3.64 -8.28
C HIS A 36 10.47 -3.44 -6.80
N SER A 37 10.15 -2.21 -6.42
CA SER A 37 9.73 -1.86 -5.06
C SER A 37 8.27 -1.42 -5.01
N ALA A 38 7.57 -1.81 -3.94
CA ALA A 38 6.19 -1.44 -3.65
C ALA A 38 6.17 -0.28 -2.64
N LEU A 39 6.28 0.95 -3.16
CA LEU A 39 6.36 2.16 -2.33
C LEU A 39 5.00 2.88 -2.25
N ASP A 40 4.17 2.73 -3.27
CA ASP A 40 2.85 3.33 -3.34
C ASP A 40 1.80 2.35 -2.83
N HIS A 41 0.89 2.85 -2.00
CA HIS A 41 -0.07 2.02 -1.30
C HIS A 41 -1.47 2.61 -1.44
N ILE A 42 -2.44 1.74 -1.75
CA ILE A 42 -3.86 2.07 -1.70
C ILE A 42 -4.48 1.29 -0.56
N TYR A 43 -5.27 1.96 0.28
CA TYR A 43 -6.04 1.33 1.36
C TYR A 43 -7.51 1.66 1.16
N THR A 44 -8.39 0.69 1.45
CA THR A 44 -9.84 0.87 1.31
C THR A 44 -10.59 0.14 2.41
N THR A 45 -11.77 0.64 2.74
CA THR A 45 -12.76 -0.05 3.58
C THR A 45 -13.73 -0.89 2.75
N GLU A 46 -13.75 -0.69 1.44
CA GLU A 46 -14.64 -1.40 0.53
C GLU A 46 -14.22 -2.85 0.34
N ILE A 47 -15.20 -3.73 0.22
CA ILE A 47 -14.98 -5.19 0.09
C ILE A 47 -14.92 -5.61 -1.39
N SER A 48 -15.52 -4.81 -2.28
CA SER A 48 -15.60 -5.07 -3.71
C SER A 48 -14.87 -3.96 -4.48
N TYR A 49 -13.66 -4.28 -4.92
CA TYR A 49 -12.84 -3.38 -5.71
C TYR A 49 -11.93 -4.17 -6.64
N ASN A 50 -11.47 -3.50 -7.69
CA ASN A 50 -10.30 -3.93 -8.46
C ASN A 50 -9.19 -2.90 -8.30
N THR A 51 -7.96 -3.37 -8.35
CA THR A 51 -6.76 -2.55 -8.35
C THR A 51 -5.79 -3.03 -9.41
N GLY A 52 -4.80 -2.21 -9.73
CA GLY A 52 -3.68 -2.64 -10.55
C GLY A 52 -2.61 -1.58 -10.72
N VAL A 53 -1.54 -2.00 -11.39
CA VAL A 53 -0.40 -1.16 -11.75
C VAL A 53 -0.26 -1.10 -13.27
N LEU A 54 0.04 0.09 -13.80
CA LEU A 54 0.28 0.35 -15.20
C LEU A 54 1.62 1.05 -15.39
N GLU A 55 2.40 0.60 -16.37
CA GLU A 55 3.69 1.19 -16.71
C GLU A 55 3.57 2.69 -17.04
N ALA A 56 4.51 3.49 -16.54
CA ALA A 56 4.57 4.93 -16.74
C ALA A 56 5.90 5.32 -17.39
N TYR A 57 5.88 5.82 -18.61
CA TYR A 57 7.11 6.03 -19.41
C TYR A 57 7.93 7.29 -19.06
N TRP A 58 7.44 8.14 -18.15
CA TRP A 58 8.09 9.40 -17.74
C TRP A 58 8.25 9.54 -16.23
N SER A 59 8.17 8.42 -15.51
CA SER A 59 8.23 8.35 -14.06
C SER A 59 8.81 7.00 -13.68
N ASP A 60 9.71 6.97 -12.68
CA ASP A 60 10.20 5.73 -12.08
C ASP A 60 9.15 5.07 -11.17
N HIS A 61 8.11 5.82 -10.79
CA HIS A 61 6.87 5.32 -10.22
C HIS A 61 5.85 5.00 -11.31
N LYS A 62 5.27 3.80 -11.23
CA LYS A 62 4.19 3.28 -12.08
C LYS A 62 2.84 3.87 -11.65
N MET A 63 1.91 3.97 -12.58
CA MET A 63 0.56 4.44 -12.27
C MET A 63 -0.21 3.36 -11.52
N THR A 64 -0.78 3.72 -10.38
CA THR A 64 -1.63 2.85 -9.57
C THR A 64 -3.08 3.28 -9.67
N TRP A 65 -4.01 2.33 -9.70
CA TRP A 65 -5.43 2.65 -9.77
C TRP A 65 -6.27 1.74 -8.87
N ILE A 66 -7.43 2.26 -8.48
CA ILE A 66 -8.50 1.52 -7.81
C ILE A 66 -9.83 1.84 -8.50
N SER A 67 -10.62 0.80 -8.75
CA SER A 67 -11.98 0.91 -9.24
C SER A 67 -12.91 0.32 -8.18
N LEU A 68 -13.79 1.17 -7.65
CA LEU A 68 -14.79 0.78 -6.66
C LEU A 68 -16.06 0.37 -7.41
N PHE A 69 -16.59 -0.81 -7.08
CA PHE A 69 -17.90 -1.22 -7.56
C PHE A 69 -18.95 -0.67 -6.60
N LEU A 70 -19.74 0.30 -7.06
CA LEU A 70 -20.86 0.88 -6.33
C LEU A 70 -22.13 0.04 -6.48
#